data_AF-A0A2V9HSU3-F1
#
_entry.id   AF-A0A2V9HSU3-F1
#
_cell.length_a   1.000
_cell.length_b   1.000
_cell.length_c   1.000
_cell.angle_alpha   90.00
_cell.angle_beta   90.00
_cell.angle_gamma   90.00
#
_symmetry.space_group_name_H-M   'P 1'
#
loop_
_entity.id
_entity.type
_entity.pdbx_description
1 polymer ?
#
loop_
_entity_poly.entity_id
_entity_poly.type
_entity_poly.pdbx_seq_one_letter_code
_entity_poly.pdbx_strand_id
1 'polypeptide(L)'
;MRGAALQRSAEQDVKNYWHRRSEKVSEKEVKINLNVNKDDDAANVEQSADAQAVAADTAKSDAEIAKLGADLEELRQTLLRRQADFDNYRKRIEKERFEDSKRATARVIEGLIPVLDGFEHALAAHREAEYDNYRKGFELIYKQLLESVTKLVLRPAMVRVAVHPTPASKEAVN
;
A
#
# COMPACT_ATOMS: atom_id res chain seq x y z
N MET A 1 11.09 3.36 27.79
CA MET A 1 10.92 1.92 27.47
C MET A 1 9.50 1.53 27.00
N ARG A 2 8.44 2.38 27.10
CA ARG A 2 7.05 1.99 26.76
C ARG A 2 6.63 2.16 25.27
N GLY A 3 7.34 2.96 24.47
CA GLY A 3 6.98 3.21 23.07
C GLY A 3 7.28 2.04 22.10
N ALA A 4 8.34 1.27 22.36
CA ALA A 4 8.76 0.16 21.50
C ALA A 4 7.90 -1.11 21.64
N ALA A 5 7.04 -1.19 22.66
CA ALA A 5 6.11 -2.30 22.86
C ALA A 5 4.82 -2.10 22.05
N LEU A 6 4.32 -0.86 21.99
CA LEU A 6 3.14 -0.48 21.19
C LEU A 6 3.40 -0.62 19.69
N GLN A 7 4.62 -0.29 19.24
CA GLN A 7 4.97 -0.37 17.82
C GLN A 7 5.11 -1.82 17.33
N ARG A 8 5.64 -2.73 18.16
CA ARG A 8 5.70 -4.17 17.85
C ARG A 8 4.32 -4.82 17.83
N SER A 9 3.41 -4.39 18.71
CA SER A 9 2.01 -4.85 18.71
C SER A 9 1.28 -4.44 17.43
N ALA A 10 1.41 -3.18 17.00
CA ALA A 10 0.81 -2.70 15.76
C ALA A 10 1.35 -3.40 14.51
N GLU A 11 2.65 -3.74 14.49
CA GLU A 11 3.26 -4.53 13.42
C GLU A 11 2.75 -5.97 13.37
N GLN A 12 2.53 -6.60 14.54
CA GLN A 12 1.92 -7.92 14.63
C GLN A 12 0.45 -7.91 14.20
N ASP A 13 -0.31 -6.86 14.53
CA ASP A 13 -1.72 -6.73 14.14
C ASP A 13 -1.89 -6.57 12.62
N VAL A 14 -1.02 -5.79 11.97
CA VAL A 14 -1.02 -5.65 10.50
C VAL A 14 -0.65 -6.97 9.83
N LYS A 15 0.34 -7.70 10.37
CA LYS A 15 0.72 -9.02 9.85
C LYS A 15 -0.42 -10.04 9.97
N ASN A 16 -1.14 -10.02 11.10
CA ASN A 16 -2.32 -10.87 11.32
C ASN A 16 -3.49 -10.48 10.41
N TYR A 17 -3.65 -9.19 10.10
CA TYR A 17 -4.66 -8.69 9.17
C TYR A 17 -4.45 -9.21 7.75
N TRP A 18 -3.20 -9.21 7.26
CA TRP A 18 -2.87 -9.74 5.94
C TRP A 18 -3.06 -11.27 5.84
N HIS A 19 -2.70 -12.02 6.89
CA HIS A 19 -2.95 -13.47 6.93
C HIS A 19 -4.44 -13.83 6.99
N ARG A 20 -5.23 -13.16 7.83
CA ARG A 20 -6.68 -13.41 7.92
C ARG A 20 -7.43 -13.00 6.65
N ARG A 21 -6.88 -12.03 5.89
CA ARG A 21 -7.41 -11.63 4.58
C ARG A 21 -7.11 -12.69 3.52
N SER A 22 -5.91 -13.27 3.48
CA SER A 22 -5.56 -14.31 2.50
C SER A 22 -6.36 -15.60 2.72
N GLU A 23 -6.60 -15.97 3.97
CA GLU A 23 -7.38 -17.14 4.35
C GLU A 23 -8.87 -17.00 3.95
N LYS A 24 -9.45 -15.80 4.12
CA LYS A 24 -10.83 -15.50 3.70
C LYS A 24 -11.01 -15.42 2.18
N VAL A 25 -9.96 -15.10 1.42
CA VAL A 25 -10.00 -15.11 -0.05
C VAL A 25 -9.97 -16.56 -0.55
N SER A 26 -9.13 -17.42 0.04
CA SER A 26 -9.10 -18.86 -0.24
C SER A 26 -10.44 -19.56 0.06
N GLU A 27 -11.12 -19.23 1.16
CA GLU A 27 -12.42 -19.83 1.51
C GLU A 27 -13.56 -19.42 0.57
N LYS A 28 -13.47 -18.23 -0.04
CA LYS A 28 -14.47 -17.74 -1.00
C LYS A 28 -14.26 -18.30 -2.40
N GLU A 29 -13.02 -18.60 -2.78
CA GLU A 29 -12.69 -19.15 -4.10
C GLU A 29 -12.99 -20.65 -4.22
N VAL A 30 -12.95 -21.42 -3.13
CA VAL A 30 -13.25 -22.88 -3.15
C VAL A 30 -14.74 -23.22 -3.31
N LYS A 31 -15.66 -22.26 -3.15
CA LYS A 31 -17.12 -22.51 -3.23
C LYS A 31 -17.73 -22.39 -4.63
N ILE A 32 -16.93 -22.12 -5.67
CA ILE A 32 -17.40 -22.19 -7.07
C ILE A 32 -16.90 -23.51 -7.65
N ASN A 33 -17.56 -24.61 -7.28
CA ASN A 33 -17.35 -25.90 -7.94
C ASN A 33 -18.66 -26.30 -8.62
N LEU A 34 -18.57 -26.41 -9.95
CA LEU A 34 -19.65 -26.72 -10.86
C LEU A 34 -20.22 -28.10 -10.54
N ASN A 35 -21.49 -28.13 -10.12
CA ASN A 35 -22.28 -29.34 -10.09
C ASN A 35 -22.71 -29.68 -11.53
N VAL A 36 -21.81 -30.30 -12.30
CA VAL A 36 -22.18 -30.99 -13.54
C VAL A 36 -22.67 -32.36 -13.14
N ASN A 37 -24.00 -32.50 -13.06
CA ASN A 37 -24.65 -33.80 -12.99
C ASN A 37 -24.23 -34.61 -14.21
N LYS A 38 -23.57 -35.73 -13.96
CA LYS A 38 -23.28 -36.75 -14.96
C LYS A 38 -24.25 -37.89 -14.69
N ASP A 39 -25.45 -37.77 -15.25
CA ASP A 39 -26.37 -38.89 -15.33
C ASP A 39 -25.94 -39.72 -16.54
N ASP A 40 -25.17 -40.78 -16.26
CA ASP A 40 -24.95 -41.88 -17.18
C ASP A 40 -26.26 -42.66 -17.28
N ASP A 41 -26.92 -42.63 -18.44
CA ASP A 41 -27.89 -43.67 -18.79
C ASP A 41 -27.56 -44.26 -20.16
N ALA A 42 -27.18 -45.54 -20.12
CA ALA A 42 -26.77 -46.32 -21.26
C ALA A 42 -27.97 -47.14 -21.77
N ALA A 43 -28.38 -46.92 -23.02
CA ALA A 43 -28.56 -47.97 -24.04
C ALA A 43 -29.38 -47.48 -25.26
N ASN A 44 -28.78 -47.62 -26.44
CA ASN A 44 -29.27 -48.39 -27.59
C ASN A 44 -29.16 -47.66 -28.94
N VAL A 45 -28.72 -48.43 -29.94
CA VAL A 45 -28.20 -48.03 -31.26
C VAL A 45 -29.33 -47.82 -32.26
N GLU A 46 -29.46 -46.64 -32.85
CA GLU A 46 -30.00 -46.45 -34.20
C GLU A 46 -29.17 -45.40 -34.98
N GLN A 47 -28.66 -45.82 -36.14
CA GLN A 47 -27.51 -45.25 -36.82
C GLN A 47 -27.95 -44.50 -38.08
N SER A 48 -27.91 -43.16 -38.06
CA SER A 48 -27.47 -42.27 -39.17
C SER A 48 -27.89 -40.78 -39.01
N ALA A 49 -28.95 -40.46 -38.27
CA ALA A 49 -29.34 -39.07 -38.00
C ALA A 49 -28.73 -38.49 -36.69
N ASP A 50 -28.44 -39.37 -35.72
CA ASP A 50 -28.01 -38.99 -34.37
C ASP A 50 -26.55 -38.52 -34.31
N ALA A 51 -25.67 -39.09 -35.17
CA ALA A 51 -24.26 -38.67 -35.23
C ALA A 51 -24.07 -37.22 -35.70
N GLN A 52 -25.00 -36.67 -36.50
CA GLN A 52 -24.99 -35.28 -36.93
C GLN A 52 -25.52 -34.32 -35.85
N ALA A 53 -26.47 -34.78 -35.03
CA ALA A 53 -26.98 -34.02 -33.89
C ALA A 53 -25.93 -33.93 -32.78
N VAL A 54 -25.27 -35.05 -32.44
CA VAL A 54 -24.20 -35.10 -31.44
C VAL A 54 -22.99 -34.26 -31.88
N ALA A 55 -22.59 -34.33 -33.16
CA ALA A 55 -21.49 -33.51 -33.70
C ALA A 55 -21.80 -32.00 -33.70
N ALA A 56 -23.06 -31.61 -33.92
CA ALA A 56 -23.50 -30.22 -33.86
C ALA A 56 -23.55 -29.69 -32.41
N ASP A 57 -23.89 -30.54 -31.45
CA ASP A 57 -23.91 -30.17 -30.03
C ASP A 57 -22.49 -30.05 -29.45
N THR A 58 -21.57 -30.95 -29.83
CA THR A 58 -20.15 -30.83 -29.47
C THR A 58 -19.50 -29.59 -30.09
N ALA A 59 -19.85 -29.24 -31.33
CA ALA A 59 -19.32 -28.02 -31.96
C ALA A 59 -19.83 -26.73 -31.29
N LYS A 60 -21.07 -26.74 -30.76
CA LYS A 60 -21.60 -25.63 -29.95
C LYS A 60 -20.92 -25.56 -28.59
N SER A 61 -20.71 -26.68 -27.90
CA SER A 61 -20.01 -26.69 -26.62
C SER A 61 -18.56 -26.22 -26.76
N ASP A 62 -17.87 -26.63 -27.82
CA ASP A 62 -16.49 -26.20 -28.09
C ASP A 62 -16.42 -24.69 -28.40
N ALA A 63 -17.40 -24.16 -29.12
CA ALA A 63 -17.51 -22.72 -29.38
C ALA A 63 -17.80 -21.92 -28.09
N GLU A 64 -18.63 -22.44 -27.19
CA GLU A 64 -18.88 -21.82 -25.87
C GLU A 64 -17.63 -21.86 -24.98
N ILE A 65 -16.91 -22.98 -24.94
CA ILE A 65 -15.65 -23.12 -24.20
C ILE A 65 -14.60 -22.14 -24.75
N ALA A 66 -14.48 -22.02 -26.06
CA ALA A 66 -13.55 -21.07 -26.70
C ALA A 66 -13.91 -19.62 -26.34
N LYS A 67 -15.20 -19.27 -26.36
CA LYS A 67 -15.69 -17.94 -25.97
C LYS A 67 -15.41 -17.64 -24.49
N LEU A 68 -15.72 -18.58 -23.59
CA LEU A 68 -15.42 -18.46 -22.16
C LEU A 68 -13.91 -18.33 -21.90
N GLY A 69 -13.08 -19.03 -22.68
CA GLY A 69 -11.62 -18.90 -22.63
C GLY A 69 -11.14 -17.51 -23.03
N ALA A 70 -11.72 -16.94 -24.09
CA ALA A 70 -11.42 -15.58 -24.53
C ALA A 70 -11.87 -14.53 -23.50
N ASP A 71 -13.08 -14.65 -22.96
CA ASP A 71 -13.62 -13.76 -21.93
C ASP A 71 -12.75 -13.81 -20.65
N LEU A 72 -12.28 -15.01 -20.26
CA LEU A 72 -11.36 -15.18 -19.14
C LEU A 72 -10.01 -14.49 -19.38
N GLU A 73 -9.46 -14.60 -20.58
CA GLU A 73 -8.19 -13.97 -20.93
C GLU A 73 -8.31 -12.44 -20.95
N GLU A 74 -9.39 -11.90 -21.54
CA GLU A 74 -9.68 -10.47 -21.52
C GLU A 74 -9.83 -9.94 -20.07
N LEU A 75 -10.52 -10.71 -19.22
CA LEU A 75 -10.69 -10.35 -17.82
C LEU A 75 -9.35 -10.38 -17.08
N ARG A 76 -8.51 -11.40 -17.32
CA ARG A 76 -7.16 -11.49 -16.73
C ARG A 76 -6.29 -10.30 -17.14
N GLN A 77 -6.27 -9.95 -18.42
CA GLN A 77 -5.50 -8.79 -18.92
C GLN A 77 -6.01 -7.49 -18.30
N THR A 78 -7.33 -7.34 -18.17
CA THR A 78 -7.93 -6.19 -17.50
C THR A 78 -7.50 -6.12 -16.04
N LEU A 79 -7.57 -7.23 -15.31
CA LEU A 79 -7.15 -7.28 -13.91
C LEU A 79 -5.66 -6.94 -13.73
N LEU A 80 -4.80 -7.47 -14.60
CA LEU A 80 -3.36 -7.18 -14.57
C LEU A 80 -3.09 -5.68 -14.80
N ARG A 81 -3.77 -5.07 -15.78
CA ARG A 81 -3.67 -3.62 -16.04
C ARG A 81 -4.16 -2.81 -14.84
N ARG A 82 -5.32 -3.18 -14.27
CA ARG A 82 -5.86 -2.51 -13.08
C ARG A 82 -4.91 -2.61 -11.90
N GLN A 83 -4.29 -3.77 -11.69
CA GLN A 83 -3.30 -3.95 -10.63
C GLN A 83 -2.10 -3.01 -10.82
N ALA A 84 -1.58 -2.90 -12.04
CA ALA A 84 -0.51 -1.97 -12.36
C ALA A 84 -0.92 -0.50 -12.12
N ASP A 85 -2.14 -0.12 -12.52
CA ASP A 85 -2.69 1.22 -12.27
C ASP A 85 -2.79 1.51 -10.77
N PHE A 86 -3.22 0.54 -9.95
CA PHE A 86 -3.28 0.66 -8.51
C PHE A 86 -1.89 0.83 -7.87
N ASP A 87 -0.89 0.07 -8.32
CA ASP A 87 0.48 0.21 -7.83
C ASP A 87 1.07 1.58 -8.17
N ASN A 88 0.81 2.08 -9.38
CA ASN A 88 1.22 3.41 -9.80
C ASN A 88 0.52 4.50 -8.98
N TYR A 89 -0.79 4.36 -8.77
CA TYR A 89 -1.56 5.28 -7.94
C TYR A 89 -1.04 5.31 -6.49
N ARG A 90 -0.78 4.13 -5.90
CA ARG A 90 -0.26 4.04 -4.52
C ARG A 90 1.08 4.76 -4.39
N LYS A 91 2.02 4.53 -5.32
CA LYS A 91 3.31 5.22 -5.34
C LYS A 91 3.15 6.74 -5.47
N ARG A 92 2.22 7.20 -6.32
CA ARG A 92 1.94 8.62 -6.50
C ARG A 92 1.40 9.24 -5.21
N ILE A 93 0.40 8.61 -4.58
CA ILE A 93 -0.19 9.11 -3.34
C ILE A 93 0.85 9.13 -2.21
N GLU A 94 1.70 8.11 -2.08
CA GLU A 94 2.78 8.11 -1.08
C GLU A 94 3.74 9.30 -1.28
N LYS A 95 4.10 9.60 -2.53
CA LYS A 95 4.92 10.76 -2.87
C LYS A 95 4.22 12.09 -2.56
N GLU A 96 2.95 12.24 -2.96
CA GLU A 96 2.16 13.44 -2.68
C GLU A 96 2.03 13.69 -1.17
N ARG A 97 1.74 12.65 -0.38
CA ARG A 97 1.66 12.76 1.09
C ARG A 97 2.99 13.18 1.71
N PHE A 98 4.11 12.70 1.18
CA PHE A 98 5.43 13.12 1.63
C PHE A 98 5.69 14.61 1.31
N GLU A 99 5.39 15.03 0.08
CA GLU A 99 5.55 16.42 -0.36
C GLU A 99 4.66 17.37 0.43
N ASP A 100 3.41 16.97 0.71
CA ASP A 100 2.47 17.73 1.53
C ASP A 100 2.97 17.88 2.97
N SER A 101 3.47 16.79 3.56
CA SER A 101 4.08 16.83 4.89
C SER A 101 5.27 17.78 4.91
N LYS A 102 6.15 17.72 3.90
CA LYS A 102 7.31 18.62 3.78
C LYS A 102 6.87 20.08 3.65
N ARG A 103 5.85 20.37 2.84
CA ARG A 103 5.33 21.73 2.64
C ARG A 103 4.66 22.27 3.91
N ALA A 104 3.94 21.42 4.64
CA ALA A 104 3.36 21.80 5.93
C ALA A 104 4.45 22.12 6.96
N THR A 105 5.50 21.30 7.06
CA THR A 105 6.65 21.58 7.94
C THR A 105 7.35 22.88 7.55
N ALA A 106 7.55 23.14 6.26
CA ALA A 106 8.18 24.38 5.79
C ALA A 106 7.40 25.63 6.25
N ARG A 107 6.07 25.64 6.09
CA ARG A 107 5.22 26.76 6.55
C ARG A 107 5.33 27.04 8.04
N VAL A 108 5.42 25.98 8.87
CA VAL A 108 5.58 26.14 10.32
C VAL A 108 6.94 26.75 10.65
N ILE A 109 8.00 26.32 9.96
CA ILE A 109 9.35 26.85 10.17
C ILE A 109 9.43 28.32 9.74
N GLU A 110 8.86 28.68 8.59
CA GLU A 110 8.79 30.06 8.12
C GLU A 110 8.16 31.00 9.15
N GLY A 111 7.08 30.55 9.82
CA GLY A 111 6.46 31.32 10.91
C GLY A 111 7.30 31.41 12.19
N LEU A 112 8.26 30.50 12.38
CA LEU A 112 9.13 30.46 13.57
C LEU A 112 10.40 31.32 13.42
N ILE A 113 10.83 31.61 12.19
CA ILE A 113 12.00 32.46 11.91
C ILE A 113 11.94 33.80 12.65
N PRO A 114 10.87 34.63 12.57
CA PRO A 114 10.83 35.92 13.27
C PRO A 114 10.89 35.79 14.80
N VAL A 115 10.44 34.66 15.34
CA VAL A 115 10.55 34.38 16.78
C VAL A 115 12.01 34.12 17.14
N LEU A 116 12.72 33.30 16.36
CA LEU A 116 14.16 33.04 16.55
C LEU A 116 14.99 34.34 16.42
N ASP A 117 14.69 35.16 15.42
CA ASP A 117 15.32 36.49 15.26
C ASP A 117 15.08 37.38 16.48
N GLY A 118 13.86 37.37 17.04
CA GLY A 118 13.53 38.08 18.27
C GLY A 118 14.33 37.61 19.49
N PHE A 119 14.55 36.29 19.62
CA PHE A 119 15.41 35.73 20.67
C PHE A 119 16.85 36.20 20.53
N GLU A 120 17.40 36.18 19.32
CA GLU A 120 18.76 36.68 19.05
C GLU A 120 18.89 38.17 19.37
N HIS A 121 17.89 38.96 19.00
CA HIS A 121 17.85 40.39 19.29
C HIS A 121 17.78 40.66 20.80
N ALA A 122 16.94 39.94 21.54
CA ALA A 122 16.81 40.06 22.98
C ALA A 122 18.11 39.66 23.71
N LEU A 123 18.77 38.59 23.27
CA LEU A 123 20.08 38.17 23.77
C LEU A 123 21.19 39.18 23.42
N ALA A 124 21.06 39.92 22.32
CA ALA A 124 22.02 40.95 21.95
C ALA A 124 21.86 42.25 22.76
N ALA A 125 20.62 42.62 23.12
CA ALA A 125 20.27 43.91 23.72
C ALA A 125 20.70 44.08 25.19
N HIS A 126 20.69 43.02 26.00
CA HIS A 126 20.97 43.11 27.45
C HIS A 126 22.29 42.41 27.80
N ARG A 127 23.41 43.14 27.72
CA ARG A 127 24.76 42.63 28.04
C ARG A 127 25.22 42.97 29.46
N GLU A 128 24.42 43.65 30.27
CA GLU A 128 24.80 43.95 31.65
C GLU A 128 24.80 42.70 32.54
N ALA A 129 25.73 42.66 33.50
CA ALA A 129 25.90 41.54 34.45
C ALA A 129 24.67 41.31 35.34
N GLU A 130 23.79 42.30 35.49
CA GLU A 130 22.53 42.18 36.24
C GLU A 130 21.53 41.22 35.57
N TYR A 131 21.64 41.02 34.24
CA TYR A 131 20.75 40.17 33.45
C TYR A 131 21.34 38.79 33.12
N ASP A 132 22.53 38.45 33.63
CA ASP A 132 23.26 37.23 33.28
C ASP A 132 22.47 35.93 33.55
N ASN A 133 21.75 35.88 34.68
CA ASN A 133 20.92 34.72 35.01
C ASN A 133 19.71 34.58 34.05
N TYR A 134 19.13 35.69 33.63
CA TYR A 134 18.03 35.69 32.65
C TYR A 134 18.53 35.32 31.24
N ARG A 135 19.70 35.82 30.82
CA ARG A 135 20.35 35.43 29.56
C ARG A 135 20.58 33.92 29.48
N LYS A 136 21.11 33.31 30.54
CA LYS A 136 21.35 31.85 30.60
C LYS A 136 20.05 31.05 30.43
N GLY A 137 18.95 31.49 31.05
CA GLY A 137 17.63 30.89 30.87
C GLY A 137 17.12 31.03 29.44
N PHE A 138 17.24 32.22 28.85
CA PHE A 138 16.86 32.48 27.46
C PHE A 138 17.69 31.68 26.45
N GLU A 139 19.00 31.57 26.65
CA GLU A 139 19.87 30.72 25.81
C GLU A 139 19.47 29.25 25.85
N LEU A 140 19.05 28.75 27.03
CA LEU A 140 18.59 27.36 27.15
C LEU A 140 17.31 27.13 26.34
N ILE A 141 16.35 28.05 26.42
CA ILE A 141 15.09 27.98 25.67
C ILE A 141 15.36 28.08 24.16
N TYR A 142 16.23 29.01 23.74
CA TYR A 142 16.63 29.17 22.35
C TYR A 142 17.29 27.88 21.81
N LYS A 143 18.20 27.25 22.56
CA LYS A 143 18.80 25.95 22.19
C LYS A 143 17.77 24.84 22.07
N GLN A 144 16.84 24.73 23.02
CA GLN A 144 15.76 23.72 22.99
C GLN A 144 14.83 23.92 21.79
N LEU A 145 14.53 25.17 21.44
CA LEU A 145 13.73 25.53 20.27
C LEU A 145 14.45 25.13 18.98
N LEU A 146 15.73 25.47 18.84
CA LEU A 146 16.57 25.08 17.70
C LEU A 146 16.65 23.57 17.53
N GLU A 147 16.86 22.83 18.61
CA GLU A 147 16.83 21.36 18.58
C GLU A 147 15.48 20.83 18.10
N SER A 148 14.38 21.42 18.55
CA SER A 148 13.04 21.00 18.20
C SER A 148 12.75 21.24 16.71
N VAL A 149 13.13 22.40 16.19
CA VAL A 149 13.05 22.74 14.75
C VAL A 149 13.91 21.80 13.93
N THR A 150 15.14 21.53 14.36
CA THR A 150 16.05 20.61 13.66
C THR A 150 15.46 19.19 13.60
N LYS A 151 14.87 18.70 14.70
CA LYS A 151 14.15 17.41 14.74
C LYS A 151 12.93 17.39 13.81
N LEU A 152 12.27 18.52 13.59
CA LEU A 152 11.15 18.68 12.65
C LEU A 152 11.61 18.70 11.19
N VAL A 153 12.80 19.23 10.90
CA VAL A 153 13.40 19.22 9.54
C VAL A 153 13.95 17.85 9.17
N LEU A 154 14.53 17.12 10.14
CA LEU A 154 15.14 15.81 9.91
C LEU A 154 14.13 14.65 9.87
N ARG A 155 12.97 14.76 10.53
CA ARG A 155 11.94 13.71 10.54
C ARG A 155 11.24 13.43 9.20
N PRO A 156 10.92 14.43 8.36
CA PRO A 156 10.34 14.20 7.04
C PRO A 156 11.20 13.24 6.22
N ALA A 157 12.53 13.34 6.28
CA ALA A 157 13.45 12.50 5.50
C ALA A 157 13.50 11.02 5.92
N MET A 158 12.95 10.64 7.09
CA MET A 158 13.08 9.28 7.66
C MET A 158 11.83 8.40 7.53
N VAL A 159 10.80 8.80 6.77
CA VAL A 159 9.73 7.86 6.38
C VAL A 159 10.31 6.87 5.36
N ARG A 160 10.99 5.85 5.89
CA ARG A 160 11.68 4.80 5.15
C ARG A 160 10.64 4.08 4.31
N VAL A 161 10.84 4.15 2.99
CA VAL A 161 10.13 3.44 1.94
C VAL A 161 10.17 1.93 2.24
N ALA A 162 9.13 1.42 2.91
CA ALA A 162 8.87 -0.02 3.00
C ALA A 162 8.09 -0.42 1.75
N VAL A 163 8.76 -0.39 0.60
CA VAL A 163 8.26 -1.09 -0.59
C VAL A 163 8.49 -2.57 -0.33
N HIS A 164 7.40 -3.30 -0.08
CA HIS A 164 7.41 -4.75 -0.06
C HIS A 164 7.92 -5.23 -1.42
N PRO A 165 9.01 -6.03 -1.51
CA PRO A 165 9.38 -6.66 -2.76
C PRO A 165 8.30 -7.68 -3.09
N THR A 166 7.53 -7.45 -4.14
CA THR A 166 6.71 -8.50 -4.75
C THR A 166 7.66 -9.45 -5.50
N PRO A 167 7.80 -10.73 -5.10
CA PRO A 167 8.55 -11.70 -5.88
C PRO A 167 7.65 -12.20 -7.01
N ALA A 168 7.62 -11.49 -8.14
CA ALA A 168 7.03 -11.99 -9.37
C ALA A 168 8.12 -12.46 -10.33
N SER A 169 8.02 -13.74 -10.68
CA SER A 169 8.52 -14.37 -11.89
C SER A 169 10.01 -14.26 -12.20
N LYS A 170 10.80 -15.24 -11.74
CA LYS A 170 11.85 -15.84 -12.57
C LYS A 170 11.72 -17.36 -12.55
N GLU A 171 11.22 -17.86 -13.68
CA GLU A 171 11.75 -19.00 -14.42
C GLU A 171 11.81 -20.36 -13.71
N ALA A 172 10.75 -21.12 -13.93
CA ALA A 172 10.87 -22.54 -14.22
C ALA A 172 11.74 -22.73 -15.48
N VAL A 173 13.03 -23.00 -15.32
CA VAL A 173 13.85 -23.81 -16.22
C VAL A 173 14.97 -24.46 -15.40
N ASN A 174 14.72 -25.66 -14.89
CA ASN A 174 15.54 -26.86 -15.14
C ASN A 174 14.80 -28.10 -14.64
#